data_AF-A0A0B0NCZ0-F1
#
_entry.id   AF-A0A0B0NCZ0-F1
#
_cell.length_a   1.000
_cell.length_b   1.000
_cell.length_c   1.000
_cell.angle_alpha   90.00
_cell.angle_beta   90.00
_cell.angle_gamma   90.00
#
_symmetry.space_group_name_H-M   'P 1'
#
loop_
_entity.id
_entity.type
_entity.pdbx_description
1 polymer ?
#
loop_
_entity_poly.entity_id
_entity_poly.type
_entity_poly.pdbx_seq_one_letter_code
_entity_poly.pdbx_strand_id
1 'polypeptide(L)'
;MSGEEEENAAELKIGEEFLKAKCLMNCEVALILEHKYEQLQQMSDDPMNQVSQVFEKSLQYVKRFSRYKNPDAVRQLCVLGNLCPETVEEAIAMVPSIKTKGRAHDDDAIERMLNDLSLIKKFE
;
A
#
# COMPACT_ATOMS: atom_id res chain seq x y z
N MET A 1 -22.54 -25.57 -5.80
CA MET A 1 -21.94 -24.42 -6.49
C MET A 1 -22.11 -23.25 -5.54
N SER A 2 -21.17 -23.05 -4.62
CA SER A 2 -21.16 -21.85 -3.77
C SER A 2 -21.03 -20.65 -4.69
N GLY A 3 -22.04 -19.79 -4.73
CA GLY A 3 -21.93 -18.50 -5.40
C GLY A 3 -20.97 -17.65 -4.59
N GLU A 4 -19.68 -17.72 -4.90
CA GLU A 4 -18.74 -16.69 -4.46
C GLU A 4 -19.21 -15.40 -5.11
N GLU A 5 -19.67 -14.44 -4.31
CA GLU A 5 -19.96 -13.09 -4.79
C GLU A 5 -18.69 -12.55 -5.46
N GLU A 6 -18.84 -11.97 -6.67
CA GLU A 6 -17.71 -11.47 -7.43
C GLU A 6 -17.04 -10.30 -6.69
N GLU A 7 -15.80 -10.49 -6.25
CA GLU A 7 -15.01 -9.45 -5.60
C GLU A 7 -14.65 -8.33 -6.59
N ASN A 8 -14.78 -7.08 -6.14
CA ASN A 8 -14.45 -5.89 -6.90
C ASN A 8 -13.82 -4.81 -6.00
N ALA A 9 -12.50 -4.66 -6.09
CA ALA A 9 -11.74 -3.67 -5.32
C ALA A 9 -12.14 -2.22 -5.63
N ALA A 10 -12.56 -1.91 -6.87
CA ALA A 10 -13.02 -0.57 -7.26
C ALA A 10 -14.34 -0.20 -6.55
N GLU A 11 -15.13 -1.19 -6.15
CA GLU A 11 -16.36 -1.03 -5.38
C GLU A 11 -16.18 -1.31 -3.88
N LEU A 12 -14.96 -1.59 -3.41
CA LEU A 12 -14.65 -2.08 -2.06
C LEU A 12 -15.39 -3.37 -1.67
N LYS A 13 -15.79 -4.16 -2.66
CA LYS A 13 -16.31 -5.52 -2.47
C LYS A 13 -15.14 -6.47 -2.43
N ILE A 14 -14.75 -6.87 -1.23
CA ILE A 14 -13.62 -7.76 -0.96
C ILE A 14 -14.06 -8.78 0.09
N GLY A 15 -13.39 -9.93 0.15
CA GLY A 15 -13.66 -10.96 1.15
C GLY A 15 -13.79 -10.42 2.58
N GLU A 16 -14.70 -11.01 3.36
CA GLU A 16 -15.04 -10.56 4.71
C GLU A 16 -13.82 -10.52 5.64
N GLU A 17 -12.85 -11.40 5.42
CA GLU A 17 -11.58 -11.45 6.15
C GLU A 17 -10.76 -10.16 5.99
N PHE A 18 -10.93 -9.46 4.87
CA PHE A 18 -10.22 -8.21 4.59
C PHE A 18 -10.96 -6.98 5.09
N LEU A 19 -12.21 -7.07 5.54
CA LEU A 19 -12.96 -5.89 5.99
C LEU A 19 -12.36 -5.27 7.26
N LYS A 20 -11.79 -6.09 8.15
CA LYS A 20 -11.12 -5.66 9.39
C LYS A 20 -9.59 -5.62 9.29
N ALA A 21 -9.02 -6.05 8.16
CA ALA A 21 -7.58 -6.05 7.97
C ALA A 21 -7.03 -4.63 7.86
N LYS A 22 -5.86 -4.39 8.49
CA LYS A 22 -5.08 -3.18 8.27
C LYS A 22 -4.23 -3.36 7.01
N CYS A 23 -4.33 -2.43 6.07
CA CYS A 23 -3.46 -2.40 4.90
C CYS A 23 -2.09 -1.83 5.26
N LEU A 24 -1.07 -2.29 4.54
CA LEU A 24 0.29 -1.78 4.64
C LEU A 24 0.69 -1.13 3.32
N MET A 25 1.35 0.02 3.39
CA MET A 25 2.02 0.65 2.26
C MET A 25 3.29 -0.11 1.88
N ASN A 26 3.76 0.09 0.64
CA ASN A 26 5.03 -0.48 0.19
C ASN A 26 6.20 -0.09 1.11
N CYS A 27 6.18 1.13 1.67
CA CYS A 27 7.21 1.57 2.61
C CYS A 27 7.17 0.81 3.95
N GLU A 28 5.98 0.53 4.50
CA GLU A 28 5.84 -0.30 5.71
C GLU A 28 6.36 -1.72 5.46
N VAL A 29 5.97 -2.30 4.33
CA VAL A 29 6.42 -3.65 3.97
C VAL A 29 7.93 -3.67 3.75
N ALA A 30 8.52 -2.64 3.14
CA ALA A 30 9.97 -2.52 2.99
C ALA A 30 10.69 -2.57 4.34
N LEU A 31 10.25 -1.76 5.31
CA LEU A 31 10.84 -1.74 6.65
C LEU A 31 10.72 -3.10 7.36
N ILE A 32 9.56 -3.75 7.26
CA ILE A 32 9.33 -5.06 7.89
C ILE A 32 10.25 -6.13 7.27
N LEU A 33 10.32 -6.18 5.94
CA LEU A 33 11.12 -7.19 5.25
C LEU A 33 12.62 -6.93 5.40
N GLU A 34 13.06 -5.67 5.40
CA GLU A 34 14.45 -5.30 5.67
C GLU A 34 14.87 -5.73 7.06
N HIS A 35 14.07 -5.41 8.08
CA HIS A 35 14.36 -5.82 9.45
C HIS A 35 14.42 -7.35 9.59
N LYS A 36 13.52 -8.07 8.92
CA LYS A 36 13.56 -9.54 8.92
C LYS A 36 14.82 -10.08 8.25
N TYR A 37 15.26 -9.45 7.16
CA TYR A 37 16.47 -9.85 6.45
C TYR A 37 17.73 -9.61 7.29
N GLU A 38 17.81 -8.47 8.01
CA GLU A 38 18.91 -8.18 8.94
C GLU A 38 19.00 -9.22 10.08
N GLN A 39 17.87 -9.66 10.63
CA GLN A 39 17.86 -10.73 11.63
C GLN A 39 18.42 -12.04 11.07
N LEU A 40 18.10 -12.38 9.82
CA LEU A 40 18.62 -13.59 9.16
C LEU A 40 20.13 -13.49 8.92
N GLN A 41 20.63 -12.30 8.54
CA GLN A 41 22.06 -12.04 8.38
C GLN A 41 22.86 -12.25 9.68
N GLN A 42 22.25 -11.99 10.84
CA GLN A 42 22.89 -12.23 12.14
C GLN A 42 22.92 -13.72 12.53
N MET A 43 22.04 -14.53 11.96
CA MET A 43 21.91 -15.96 12.29
C MET A 43 22.63 -16.89 11.31
N SER A 44 22.96 -16.40 10.10
CA SER A 44 23.56 -17.21 9.05
C SER A 44 24.46 -16.38 8.14
N ASP A 45 25.59 -16.98 7.75
CA ASP A 45 26.51 -16.41 6.75
C ASP A 45 25.91 -16.41 5.31
N ASP A 46 24.85 -17.19 5.06
CA ASP A 46 24.13 -17.23 3.77
C ASP A 46 22.60 -17.07 3.95
N PRO A 47 22.14 -15.85 4.24
CA PRO A 47 20.74 -15.55 4.49
C PRO A 47 19.89 -15.60 3.22
N MET A 48 20.50 -15.47 2.03
CA MET A 48 19.76 -15.51 0.75
C MET A 48 19.24 -16.91 0.46
N ASN A 49 19.98 -17.96 0.85
CA ASN A 49 19.53 -19.34 0.74
C ASN A 49 18.46 -19.74 1.77
N GLN A 50 18.22 -18.91 2.79
CA GLN A 50 17.19 -19.16 3.81
C GLN A 50 15.85 -18.47 3.53
N VAL A 51 15.82 -17.51 2.59
CA VAL A 51 14.59 -16.80 2.23
C VAL A 51 13.91 -17.47 1.04
N SER A 52 12.59 -17.46 1.04
CA SER A 52 11.84 -17.95 -0.12
C SER A 52 11.97 -16.98 -1.30
N GLN A 53 11.77 -17.48 -2.51
CA GLN A 53 11.72 -16.63 -3.71
C GLN A 53 10.63 -15.53 -3.60
N VAL A 54 9.54 -15.80 -2.89
CA VAL A 54 8.47 -14.82 -2.63
C VAL A 54 9.00 -13.68 -1.78
N PHE A 55 9.78 -13.98 -0.73
CA PHE A 55 10.38 -12.98 0.13
C PHE A 55 11.35 -12.10 -0.66
N GLU A 56 12.27 -12.71 -1.43
CA GLU A 56 13.26 -11.99 -2.22
C GLU A 56 12.60 -11.03 -3.22
N LYS A 57 11.63 -11.52 -4.01
CA LYS A 57 10.90 -10.71 -5.00
C LYS A 57 10.09 -9.60 -4.32
N SER A 58 9.44 -9.90 -3.20
CA SER A 58 8.69 -8.90 -2.44
C SER A 58 9.60 -7.80 -1.94
N LEU A 59 10.74 -8.16 -1.33
CA LEU A 59 11.72 -7.20 -0.82
C LEU A 59 12.28 -6.31 -1.95
N GLN A 60 12.63 -6.89 -3.10
CA GLN A 60 13.08 -6.12 -4.27
C GLN A 60 12.00 -5.15 -4.78
N TYR A 61 10.75 -5.61 -4.88
CA TYR A 61 9.63 -4.78 -5.31
C TYR A 61 9.42 -3.60 -4.36
N VAL A 62 9.29 -3.86 -3.06
CA VAL A 62 9.01 -2.79 -2.10
C VAL A 62 10.18 -1.83 -1.93
N LYS A 63 11.44 -2.30 -2.04
CA LYS A 63 12.61 -1.41 -2.09
C LYS A 63 12.55 -0.45 -3.27
N ARG A 64 12.14 -0.95 -4.45
CA ARG A 64 12.03 -0.16 -5.68
C ARG A 64 10.87 0.83 -5.63
N PHE A 65 9.74 0.47 -5.02
CA PHE A 65 8.51 1.27 -5.05
C PHE A 65 8.16 1.93 -3.70
N SER A 66 9.06 1.90 -2.72
CA SER A 66 8.89 2.58 -1.43
C SER A 66 9.15 4.08 -1.56
N ARG A 67 8.07 4.84 -1.77
CA ARG A 67 8.11 6.30 -2.01
C ARG A 67 8.12 7.16 -0.74
N TYR A 68 7.93 6.58 0.46
CA TYR A 68 7.83 7.32 1.73
C TYR A 68 8.79 6.79 2.80
N LYS A 69 9.12 7.62 3.79
CA LYS A 69 9.92 7.24 4.96
C LYS A 69 9.10 7.00 6.23
N ASN A 70 7.95 7.68 6.37
CA ASN A 70 7.11 7.59 7.57
C ASN A 70 5.67 7.21 7.20
N PRO A 71 5.20 6.01 7.59
CA PRO A 71 3.88 5.52 7.25
C PRO A 71 2.88 5.72 8.39
N ASP A 72 2.29 6.92 8.50
CA ASP A 72 1.06 7.10 9.26
C ASP A 72 -0.07 7.38 8.28
N ALA A 73 -0.65 6.31 7.73
CA ALA A 73 -1.65 6.45 6.69
C ALA A 73 -2.73 5.36 6.71
N VAL A 74 -3.98 5.83 6.63
CA VAL A 74 -5.22 5.02 6.68
C VAL A 74 -5.36 4.17 5.41
N ARG A 75 -6.18 3.12 5.46
CA ARG A 75 -6.41 2.12 4.39
C ARG A 75 -6.56 2.67 2.96
N GLN A 76 -7.35 3.72 2.75
CA GLN A 76 -7.52 4.33 1.41
C GLN A 76 -6.29 5.16 1.01
N LEU A 77 -5.64 5.77 2.00
CA LEU A 77 -4.37 6.44 1.82
C LEU A 77 -3.26 5.45 1.45
N CYS A 78 -3.36 4.16 1.80
CA CYS A 78 -2.39 3.15 1.35
C CYS A 78 -2.31 3.04 -0.17
N VAL A 79 -3.45 3.00 -0.85
CA VAL A 79 -3.49 2.89 -2.32
C VAL A 79 -3.01 4.20 -2.95
N LEU A 80 -3.53 5.34 -2.49
CA LEU A 80 -3.11 6.66 -2.99
C LEU A 80 -1.63 6.91 -2.73
N GLY A 81 -1.12 6.57 -1.55
CA GLY A 81 0.29 6.65 -1.22
C GLY A 81 1.11 5.82 -2.20
N ASN A 82 0.80 4.54 -2.37
CA ASN A 82 1.54 3.66 -3.27
C ASN A 82 1.53 4.13 -4.74
N LEU A 83 0.41 4.68 -5.21
CA LEU A 83 0.25 5.13 -6.61
C LEU A 83 0.80 6.55 -6.86
N CYS A 84 0.83 7.40 -5.83
CA CYS A 84 1.30 8.79 -5.89
C CYS A 84 0.61 9.66 -6.95
N PRO A 85 -0.74 9.71 -7.04
CA PRO A 85 -1.41 10.61 -7.98
C PRO A 85 -1.16 12.08 -7.61
N GLU A 86 -1.08 12.94 -8.61
CA GLU A 86 -0.75 14.37 -8.45
C GLU A 86 -2.00 15.26 -8.54
N THR A 87 -3.10 14.73 -9.07
CA THR A 87 -4.37 15.45 -9.25
C THR A 87 -5.56 14.68 -8.67
N VAL A 88 -6.62 15.40 -8.32
CA VAL A 88 -7.87 14.80 -7.82
C VAL A 88 -8.48 13.88 -8.89
N GLU A 89 -8.44 14.31 -10.15
CA GLU A 89 -8.94 13.53 -11.29
C GLU A 89 -8.20 12.20 -11.43
N GLU A 90 -6.87 12.22 -11.30
CA GLU A 90 -6.05 11.02 -11.34
C GLU A 90 -6.36 10.09 -10.16
N ALA A 91 -6.47 10.64 -8.95
CA ALA A 91 -6.81 9.88 -7.75
C ALA A 91 -8.17 9.17 -7.89
N ILE A 92 -9.18 9.86 -8.45
CA ILE A 92 -10.51 9.29 -8.70
C ILE A 92 -10.46 8.24 -9.81
N ALA A 93 -9.70 8.49 -10.88
CA ALA A 93 -9.58 7.55 -11.99
C ALA A 93 -8.91 6.24 -11.56
N MET A 94 -7.88 6.32 -10.71
CA MET A 94 -7.16 5.15 -10.19
C MET A 94 -7.88 4.47 -9.03
N VAL A 95 -8.55 5.23 -8.17
CA VAL A 95 -9.25 4.74 -6.97
C VAL A 95 -10.70 5.25 -6.96
N PRO A 96 -11.59 4.70 -7.82
CA PRO A 96 -12.98 5.17 -7.94
C PRO A 96 -13.75 5.11 -6.61
N SER A 97 -13.36 4.15 -5.74
CA SER A 97 -13.96 3.95 -4.43
C SER A 97 -13.87 5.14 -3.48
N ILE A 98 -12.95 6.09 -3.72
CA ILE A 98 -12.81 7.30 -2.92
C ILE A 98 -14.02 8.25 -3.02
N LYS A 99 -14.79 8.11 -4.12
CA LYS A 99 -16.04 8.85 -4.38
C LYS A 99 -17.30 8.02 -4.15
N THR A 100 -17.18 6.76 -3.72
CA THR A 100 -18.34 5.88 -3.53
C THR A 100 -19.23 6.35 -2.37
N LYS A 101 -20.54 6.37 -2.61
CA LYS A 101 -21.57 6.87 -1.68
C LYS A 101 -21.43 6.26 -0.27
N GLY A 102 -21.47 7.11 0.76
CA GLY A 102 -21.39 6.72 2.18
C GLY A 102 -20.00 6.87 2.82
N ARG A 103 -18.94 6.99 2.02
CA ARG A 103 -17.56 7.31 2.46
C ARG A 103 -16.85 8.27 1.50
N ALA A 104 -17.61 9.02 0.71
CA ALA A 104 -17.07 9.88 -0.34
C ALA A 104 -16.30 11.05 0.28
N HIS A 105 -15.05 11.23 -0.15
CA HIS A 105 -14.32 12.46 0.09
C HIS A 105 -14.69 13.48 -1.00
N ASP A 106 -14.93 14.75 -0.61
CA ASP A 106 -15.05 15.84 -1.58
C ASP A 106 -13.69 16.13 -2.24
N ASP A 107 -13.70 16.92 -3.32
CA ASP A 107 -12.48 17.20 -4.09
C ASP A 107 -11.45 17.92 -3.20
N ASP A 108 -11.87 18.87 -2.38
CA ASP A 108 -11.02 19.57 -1.41
C ASP A 108 -10.34 18.62 -0.40
N ALA A 109 -11.05 17.61 0.11
CA ALA A 109 -10.48 16.63 1.02
C ALA A 109 -9.46 15.73 0.30
N ILE A 110 -9.75 15.34 -0.94
CA ILE A 110 -8.80 14.56 -1.75
C ILE A 110 -7.56 15.39 -2.02
N GLU A 111 -7.71 16.64 -2.47
CA GLU A 111 -6.60 17.55 -2.72
C GLU A 111 -5.74 17.76 -1.46
N ARG A 112 -6.35 17.96 -0.29
CA ARG A 112 -5.62 18.02 0.99
C ARG A 112 -4.83 16.74 1.25
N MET A 113 -5.41 15.55 1.07
CA MET A 113 -4.70 14.29 1.25
C MET A 113 -3.52 14.12 0.28
N LEU A 114 -3.68 14.53 -0.98
CA LEU A 114 -2.60 14.48 -1.97
C LEU A 114 -1.48 15.46 -1.61
N ASN A 115 -1.82 16.66 -1.16
CA ASN A 115 -0.85 17.64 -0.67
C ASN A 115 -0.08 17.10 0.54
N ASP A 116 -0.77 16.51 1.53
CA ASP A 116 -0.13 15.90 2.70
C ASP A 116 0.83 14.77 2.30
N LEU A 117 0.41 13.89 1.37
CA LEU A 117 1.28 12.84 0.83
C LEU A 117 2.51 13.43 0.10
N SER A 118 2.34 14.51 -0.66
CA SER A 118 3.44 15.15 -1.39
C SER A 118 4.54 15.66 -0.45
N LEU A 119 4.18 16.16 0.74
CA LEU A 119 5.11 16.69 1.73
C LEU A 119 6.01 15.61 2.35
N ILE A 120 5.54 14.37 2.39
CA ILE A 120 6.27 13.23 2.98
C ILE A 120 6.91 12.30 1.92
N LYS A 121 6.68 12.58 0.63
CA LYS A 121 7.26 11.84 -0.49
C LYS A 121 8.78 12.04 -0.53
N LYS A 122 9.52 10.95 -0.74
CA LYS A 122 10.95 11.04 -1.07
C LYS A 122 11.07 11.61 -2.48
N PHE A 123 11.75 12.75 -2.62
CA PHE A 123 12.23 13.21 -3.92
C PHE A 123 13.54 12.47 -4.21
N GLU A 124 13.55 11.70 -5.30
CA GLU A 124 14.76 11.08 -5.89
C GLU A 124 15.40 12.04 -6.88
#